data_AF-A0A4Q9PLR4-F1
#
_entry.id   AF-A0A4Q9PLR4-F1
#
_cell.length_a   1.000
_cell.length_b   1.000
_cell.length_c   1.000
_cell.angle_alpha   90.00
_cell.angle_beta   90.00
_cell.angle_gamma   90.00
#
_symmetry.space_group_name_H-M   'P 1'
#
loop_
_entity.id
_entity.type
_entity.pdbx_description
1 polymer ?
#
loop_
_entity_poly.entity_id
_entity_poly.type
_entity_poly.pdbx_seq_one_letter_code
_entity_poly.pdbx_strand_id
1 'polypeptide(L)'
;MNPGNAASLSLERAPDHPPLRLRARRLQVYALLLLSIFTRLNHERAPMKLFTHRDFVFTLHGVVYLRYNSFATPHDLKKQVCAYNPTRFEIGLVYFARTVRSVAFAPQLRELIINMGMFDCVTADICCRC
;
A
#
# COMPACT_ATOMS: atom_id res chain seq x y z
N MET A 1 9.88 -58.45 -15.27
CA MET A 1 9.43 -58.46 -13.85
C MET A 1 10.65 -58.05 -13.04
N ASN A 2 10.77 -56.94 -12.32
CA ASN A 2 9.86 -55.96 -11.70
C ASN A 2 10.54 -54.55 -11.78
N PRO A 3 9.83 -53.44 -11.56
CA PRO A 3 10.24 -52.07 -11.86
C PRO A 3 10.74 -51.29 -10.63
N GLY A 4 11.22 -50.07 -10.85
CA GLY A 4 11.09 -48.97 -9.89
C GLY A 4 12.32 -48.67 -9.00
N ASN A 5 13.00 -47.57 -9.33
CA ASN A 5 13.13 -46.47 -8.36
C ASN A 5 13.56 -45.18 -9.07
N ALA A 6 12.57 -44.33 -9.35
CA ALA A 6 12.78 -42.93 -9.66
C ALA A 6 13.04 -42.21 -8.33
N ALA A 7 14.30 -41.89 -8.05
CA ALA A 7 14.65 -40.97 -6.98
C ALA A 7 14.27 -39.54 -7.42
N SER A 8 13.17 -39.04 -6.86
CA SER A 8 12.74 -37.65 -6.96
C SER A 8 13.78 -36.73 -6.31
N LEU A 9 14.65 -36.15 -7.14
CA LEU A 9 15.43 -34.97 -6.79
C LEU A 9 14.46 -33.80 -6.66
N SER A 10 14.21 -33.38 -5.43
CA SER A 10 13.50 -32.16 -5.08
C SER A 10 14.18 -30.97 -5.76
N LEU A 11 13.57 -30.48 -6.83
CA LEU A 11 13.94 -29.25 -7.51
C LEU A 11 13.58 -28.09 -6.56
N GLU A 12 14.56 -27.60 -5.79
CA GLU A 12 14.50 -26.30 -5.12
C GLU A 12 14.16 -25.25 -6.19
N ARG A 13 12.89 -24.84 -6.21
CA ARG A 13 12.36 -23.89 -7.19
C ARG A 13 12.94 -22.52 -6.84
N ALA A 14 13.95 -22.08 -7.59
CA ALA A 14 14.45 -20.72 -7.52
C ALA A 14 13.27 -19.74 -7.54
N PRO A 15 13.28 -18.67 -6.72
CA PRO A 15 12.16 -17.75 -6.66
C PRO A 15 11.93 -17.16 -8.06
N ASP A 16 10.75 -17.44 -8.63
CA ASP A 16 10.36 -17.00 -9.98
C ASP A 16 10.38 -15.47 -10.02
N HIS A 17 11.52 -14.93 -10.41
CA HIS A 17 11.77 -13.51 -10.48
C HIS A 17 11.28 -13.02 -11.84
N PRO A 18 10.28 -12.11 -11.89
CA PRO A 18 9.78 -11.64 -13.17
C PRO A 18 10.91 -10.99 -13.97
N PRO A 19 10.87 -11.10 -15.32
CA PRO A 19 11.93 -10.59 -16.17
C PRO A 19 12.18 -9.10 -15.90
N LEU A 20 13.46 -8.67 -15.99
CA LEU A 20 13.92 -7.30 -15.69
C LEU A 20 13.04 -6.21 -16.31
N ARG A 21 12.54 -6.43 -17.53
CA ARG A 21 11.63 -5.51 -18.23
C ARG A 21 10.27 -5.35 -17.54
N LEU A 22 9.71 -6.42 -16.99
CA LEU A 22 8.45 -6.38 -16.25
C LEU A 22 8.64 -5.69 -14.89
N ARG A 23 9.78 -5.92 -14.23
CA ARG A 23 10.17 -5.22 -12.99
C ARG A 23 10.33 -3.72 -13.22
N ALA A 24 11.04 -3.32 -14.27
CA ALA A 24 11.23 -1.91 -14.63
C ALA A 24 9.89 -1.21 -14.95
N ARG A 25 9.00 -1.86 -15.70
CA ARG A 25 7.65 -1.34 -15.98
C ARG A 25 6.81 -1.18 -14.72
N ARG A 26 6.81 -2.17 -13.83
CA ARG A 26 6.12 -2.08 -12.53
C ARG A 26 6.65 -0.90 -11.71
N LEU A 27 7.97 -0.78 -11.58
CA LEU A 27 8.62 0.32 -10.85
C LEU A 27 8.28 1.71 -11.43
N GLN A 28 8.19 1.82 -12.76
CA GLN A 28 7.81 3.07 -13.43
C GLN A 28 6.36 3.46 -13.12
N VAL A 29 5.43 2.49 -13.19
CA VAL A 29 4.01 2.72 -12.86
C VAL A 29 3.85 3.13 -11.39
N TYR A 30 4.56 2.45 -10.47
CA TYR A 30 4.57 2.84 -9.06
C TYR A 30 5.12 4.25 -8.84
N ALA A 31 6.20 4.62 -9.54
CA ALA A 31 6.78 5.95 -9.41
C ALA A 31 5.80 7.06 -9.84
N LEU A 32 5.10 6.86 -10.96
CA LEU A 32 4.09 7.82 -11.44
C LEU A 32 2.90 7.90 -10.50
N LEU A 33 2.40 6.75 -10.02
CA LEU A 33 1.28 6.69 -9.08
C LEU A 33 1.61 7.45 -7.78
N LEU A 34 2.79 7.20 -7.20
CA LEU A 34 3.20 7.84 -5.95
C LEU A 34 3.40 9.35 -6.07
N LEU A 35 3.89 9.82 -7.22
CA LEU A 35 4.01 11.26 -7.48
C LEU A 35 2.63 11.93 -7.58
N SER A 36 1.67 11.28 -8.24
CA SER A 36 0.28 11.77 -8.32
C SER A 36 -0.38 11.79 -6.94
N ILE A 37 -0.17 10.74 -6.12
CA ILE A 37 -0.65 10.69 -4.74
C ILE A 37 -0.05 11.81 -3.91
N PHE A 38 1.26 12.05 -4.00
CA PHE A 38 1.93 13.14 -3.30
C PHE A 38 1.31 14.49 -3.67
N THR A 39 1.20 14.79 -4.96
CA THR A 39 0.63 16.06 -5.45
C THR A 39 -0.79 16.27 -4.92
N ARG A 40 -1.62 15.21 -4.91
CA ARG A 40 -3.00 15.27 -4.43
C ARG A 40 -3.10 15.47 -2.92
N LEU A 41 -2.28 14.77 -2.13
CA LEU A 41 -2.33 14.84 -0.67
C LEU A 41 -1.64 16.08 -0.09
N ASN A 42 -0.67 16.62 -0.81
CA ASN A 42 0.13 17.75 -0.34
C ASN A 42 -0.47 19.11 -0.71
N HIS A 43 -1.33 19.18 -1.73
CA HIS A 43 -1.93 20.39 -2.31
C HIS A 43 -0.96 21.45 -2.88
N GLU A 44 0.34 21.32 -2.61
CA GLU A 44 1.41 22.15 -3.15
C GLU A 44 2.55 21.32 -3.71
N ARG A 45 3.50 21.98 -4.41
CA ARG A 45 4.70 21.34 -4.95
C ARG A 45 5.75 21.05 -3.88
N ALA A 46 5.88 21.92 -2.89
CA ALA A 46 6.84 21.76 -1.79
C ALA A 46 6.23 20.93 -0.65
N PRO A 47 6.94 19.93 -0.06
CA PRO A 47 6.39 19.11 1.02
C PRO A 47 5.92 19.94 2.22
N MET A 48 4.65 19.80 2.57
CA MET A 48 4.00 20.47 3.70
C MET A 48 3.56 19.48 4.78
N LYS A 49 3.00 19.99 5.87
CA LYS A 49 2.45 19.17 6.97
C LYS A 49 1.37 18.18 6.50
N LEU A 50 0.58 18.56 5.49
CA LEU A 50 -0.49 17.73 4.93
C LEU A 50 0.00 16.38 4.36
N PHE A 51 1.25 16.33 3.90
CA PHE A 51 1.92 15.09 3.50
C PHE A 51 2.85 14.56 4.60
N THR A 52 3.71 15.41 5.16
CA THR A 52 4.80 14.97 6.03
C THR A 52 4.36 14.41 7.38
N HIS A 53 3.18 14.81 7.84
CA HIS A 53 2.57 14.33 9.09
C HIS A 53 1.43 13.35 8.84
N ARG A 54 1.27 12.91 7.59
CA ARG A 54 0.25 11.95 7.20
C ARG A 54 0.71 10.54 7.51
N ASP A 55 -0.22 9.75 8.03
CA ASP A 55 -0.05 8.33 8.27
C ASP A 55 -0.34 7.53 6.99
N PHE A 56 0.58 6.64 6.65
CA PHE A 56 0.40 5.60 5.65
C PHE A 56 0.41 4.24 6.35
N VAL A 57 -0.69 3.51 6.17
CA VAL A 57 -0.84 2.18 6.74
C VAL A 57 -0.49 1.15 5.69
N PHE A 58 0.50 0.30 5.95
CA PHE A 58 0.86 -0.80 5.05
C PHE A 58 0.28 -2.11 5.59
N THR A 59 -0.35 -2.87 4.70
CA THR A 59 -0.67 -4.27 4.97
C THR A 59 0.36 -5.12 4.23
N LEU A 60 1.11 -5.93 4.97
CA LEU A 60 2.07 -6.86 4.40
C LEU A 60 1.43 -8.23 4.15
N HIS A 61 2.19 -9.12 3.52
CA HIS A 61 1.84 -10.54 3.46
C HIS A 61 1.70 -11.11 4.89
N GLY A 62 0.72 -11.98 5.11
CA GLY A 62 0.39 -12.48 6.46
C GLY A 62 -0.47 -11.52 7.29
N VAL A 63 -1.10 -10.51 6.66
CA VAL A 63 -2.08 -9.61 7.31
C VAL A 63 -1.45 -8.78 8.45
N VAL A 64 -0.16 -8.49 8.34
CA VAL A 64 0.56 -7.61 9.29
C VAL A 64 0.30 -6.15 8.93
N TYR A 65 -0.11 -5.36 9.92
CA TYR A 65 -0.39 -3.94 9.77
C TYR A 65 0.77 -3.10 10.31
N LEU A 66 1.37 -2.26 9.45
CA LEU A 66 2.31 -1.22 9.84
C LEU A 66 1.58 0.13 9.82
N ARG A 67 1.40 0.74 10.98
CA ARG A 67 0.72 2.03 11.15
C ARG A 67 1.70 3.11 11.60
N TYR A 68 1.27 4.36 11.51
CA TYR A 68 2.01 5.55 11.92
C TYR A 68 3.28 5.77 11.10
N ASN A 69 3.28 5.37 9.84
CA ASN A 69 4.39 5.65 8.92
C ASN A 69 4.17 7.02 8.29
N SER A 70 5.13 7.93 8.46
CA SER A 70 5.10 9.26 7.86
C SER A 70 6.41 9.57 7.13
N PHE A 71 6.33 10.29 6.01
CA PHE A 71 7.46 10.47 5.08
C PHE A 71 7.75 11.94 4.84
N ALA A 72 9.03 12.33 4.84
CA ALA A 72 9.41 13.72 4.58
C ALA A 72 9.25 14.08 3.10
N THR A 73 9.51 13.12 2.22
CA THR A 73 9.47 13.30 0.77
C THR A 73 8.72 12.16 0.07
N PRO A 74 8.19 12.38 -1.15
CA PRO A 74 7.62 11.30 -1.96
C PRO A 74 8.64 10.21 -2.31
N HIS A 75 9.93 10.57 -2.35
CA HIS A 75 11.00 9.61 -2.56
C HIS A 75 11.14 8.62 -1.39
N ASP A 76 11.00 9.09 -0.15
CA ASP A 76 11.03 8.23 1.04
C ASP A 76 9.87 7.24 1.06
N LEU A 77 8.66 7.72 0.72
CA LEU A 77 7.48 6.87 0.56
C LEU A 77 7.74 5.79 -0.50
N LYS A 78 8.27 6.16 -1.67
CA LYS A 78 8.61 5.22 -2.75
C LYS A 78 9.61 4.17 -2.28
N LYS A 79 10.69 4.59 -1.62
CA LYS A 79 11.72 3.69 -1.10
C LYS A 79 11.11 2.66 -0.15
N GLN A 80 10.23 3.09 0.75
CA GLN A 80 9.58 2.22 1.73
C GLN A 80 8.55 1.28 1.11
N VAL A 81 7.73 1.75 0.18
CA VAL A 81 6.78 0.89 -0.57
C VAL A 81 7.53 -0.18 -1.36
N CYS A 82 8.63 0.16 -2.02
CA CYS A 82 9.45 -0.82 -2.75
C CYS A 82 10.16 -1.81 -1.81
N ALA A 83 10.61 -1.36 -0.64
CA ALA A 83 11.29 -2.21 0.32
C ALA A 83 10.34 -3.21 1.00
N TYR A 84 9.16 -2.75 1.43
CA TYR A 84 8.18 -3.60 2.10
C TYR A 84 7.30 -4.41 1.16
N ASN A 85 7.15 -3.98 -0.10
CA ASN A 85 6.26 -4.59 -1.09
C ASN A 85 4.88 -4.97 -0.51
N PRO A 86 4.12 -3.98 0.03
CA PRO A 86 2.87 -4.26 0.72
C PRO A 86 1.80 -4.80 -0.24
N THR A 87 0.90 -5.64 0.27
CA THR A 87 -0.25 -6.16 -0.49
C THR A 87 -1.28 -5.05 -0.76
N ARG A 88 -1.42 -4.12 0.19
CA ARG A 88 -2.17 -2.89 0.06
C ARG A 88 -1.59 -1.80 0.97
N PHE A 89 -1.86 -0.55 0.65
CA PHE A 89 -1.66 0.56 1.57
C PHE A 89 -2.92 1.41 1.68
N GLU A 90 -3.06 2.07 2.82
CA GLU A 90 -4.18 2.96 3.11
C GLU A 90 -3.62 4.35 3.47
N ILE A 91 -4.36 5.38 3.07
CA ILE A 91 -4.03 6.77 3.40
C ILE A 91 -4.81 7.15 4.66
N GLY A 92 -4.06 7.46 5.72
CA GLY A 92 -4.58 7.75 7.04
C GLY A 92 -4.73 9.25 7.33
N LEU A 93 -4.74 9.55 8.62
CA LEU A 93 -4.91 10.87 9.21
C LEU A 93 -3.64 11.72 9.05
N VAL A 94 -3.80 13.04 9.12
CA VAL A 94 -2.71 13.98 9.37
C VAL A 94 -2.65 14.23 10.88
N TYR A 95 -1.48 14.05 11.48
CA TYR A 95 -1.24 14.25 12.92
C TYR A 95 -0.52 15.57 13.20
N PHE A 96 -0.57 16.03 14.44
CA PHE A 96 0.20 17.21 14.87
C PHE A 96 1.72 16.95 14.90
N ALA A 97 2.12 15.70 15.19
CA ALA A 97 3.51 15.27 15.25
C ALA A 97 3.73 14.01 14.40
N ARG A 98 4.95 13.84 13.88
CA ARG A 98 5.33 12.69 13.05
C ARG A 98 5.64 11.41 13.83
N THR A 99 5.91 11.53 15.13
CA THR A 99 6.33 10.43 15.98
C THR A 99 5.29 10.17 17.07
N VAL A 100 4.92 8.90 17.23
CA VAL A 100 3.93 8.45 18.22
C VAL A 100 4.36 8.75 19.67
N ARG A 101 5.67 8.89 19.91
CA ARG A 101 6.24 9.20 21.24
C ARG A 101 6.04 10.65 21.68
N SER A 102 5.49 11.50 20.84
CA SER A 102 5.16 12.88 21.22
C SER A 102 3.93 12.88 22.13
N VAL A 103 4.01 13.58 23.26
CA VAL A 103 2.86 13.82 24.16
C VAL A 103 1.70 14.53 23.43
N ALA A 104 2.00 15.19 22.30
CA ALA A 104 1.03 15.86 21.44
C ALA A 104 0.62 15.06 20.18
N PHE A 105 0.73 13.72 20.20
CA PHE A 105 0.34 12.88 19.06
C PHE A 105 -1.18 12.76 18.94
N ALA A 106 -1.81 13.78 18.34
CA ALA A 106 -3.25 13.85 18.11
C ALA A 106 -3.59 14.01 16.62
N PRO A 107 -4.68 13.39 16.14
CA PRO A 107 -5.16 13.57 14.77
C PRO A 107 -5.69 14.99 14.58
N GLN A 108 -5.40 15.60 13.42
CA GLN A 108 -5.85 16.96 13.08
C GLN A 108 -6.79 17.01 11.89
N LEU A 109 -6.47 16.25 10.84
CA LEU A 109 -7.19 16.33 9.57
C LEU A 109 -7.33 14.95 8.92
N ARG A 110 -8.45 14.77 8.23
CA ARG A 110 -8.66 13.69 7.26
C ARG A 110 -9.56 14.19 6.15
N GLU A 111 -9.39 13.65 4.96
CA GLU A 111 -10.37 13.76 3.90
C GLU A 111 -11.67 13.04 4.32
N LEU A 112 -12.81 13.63 3.93
CA LEU A 112 -14.09 12.95 3.97
C LEU A 112 -14.06 11.81 2.94
N ILE A 113 -14.20 10.58 3.41
CA ILE A 113 -14.25 9.39 2.56
C ILE A 113 -15.63 8.77 2.74
N ILE A 114 -16.42 8.78 1.68
CA ILE A 114 -17.72 8.13 1.63
C ILE A 114 -17.53 6.83 0.85
N ASN A 115 -17.74 5.70 1.52
CA ASN A 115 -17.70 4.37 0.90
C ASN A 115 -19.14 3.93 0.67
N MET A 116 -19.65 4.07 -0.56
CA MET A 116 -20.97 3.54 -0.94
C MET A 116 -20.74 2.17 -1.58
N GLY A 117 -21.09 1.11 -0.86
CA GLY A 117 -20.95 -0.26 -1.34
C GLY A 117 -22.20 -0.70 -2.09
N MET A 118 -22.05 -1.60 -3.06
CA MET A 118 -23.18 -2.22 -3.76
C MET A 118 -24.12 -3.00 -2.81
N PHE A 119 -23.62 -3.44 -1.66
CA PHE A 119 -24.41 -4.09 -0.61
C PHE A 119 -25.38 -3.14 0.12
N ASP A 120 -25.23 -1.82 -0.03
CA ASP A 120 -26.17 -0.87 0.57
C ASP A 120 -27.45 -0.73 -0.26
N CYS A 121 -27.47 -1.29 -1.49
CA CYS A 121 -28.60 -1.26 -2.42
C CYS A 121 -29.41 -2.56 -2.45
N VAL A 122 -29.02 -3.63 -1.74
CA VAL A 122 -29.76 -4.92 -1.80
C VAL A 122 -31.10 -4.88 -1.08
N THR A 123 -31.40 -3.81 -0.34
CA THR A 123 -32.74 -3.51 0.20
C THR A 123 -33.63 -2.76 -0.80
N ALA A 124 -33.05 -2.19 -1.87
CA ALA A 124 -33.81 -1.75 -3.03
C ALA A 124 -33.95 -2.95 -3.98
N ASP A 125 -35.11 -3.59 -3.93
CA ASP A 125 -35.60 -4.80 -4.62
C ASP A 125 -35.43 -4.83 -6.17
N ILE A 126 -34.28 -4.47 -6.74
CA ILE A 126 -34.11 -4.29 -8.19
C ILE A 126 -33.08 -5.23 -8.82
N CYS A 127 -32.17 -5.87 -8.08
CA CYS A 127 -31.11 -6.62 -8.77
C CYS A 127 -30.54 -7.86 -8.05
N CYS A 128 -31.40 -8.75 -7.56
CA CYS A 128 -30.97 -10.10 -7.12
C CYS A 128 -31.92 -11.25 -7.54
N ARG A 129 -32.67 -11.08 -8.64
CA ARG A 129 -33.28 -12.21 -9.37
C ARG A 129 -32.99 -12.07 -10.86
N CYS A 130 -31.93 -12.72 -11.32
CA CYS A 130 -31.70 -13.25 -12.67
C CYS A 130 -30.38 -14.04 -12.66
#